data_AF-A0A257JFM4-F1
#
_entry.id   AF-A0A257JFM4-F1
#
_cell.length_a   1.000
_cell.length_b   1.000
_cell.length_c   1.000
_cell.angle_alpha   90.00
_cell.angle_beta   90.00
_cell.angle_gamma   90.00
#
_symmetry.space_group_name_H-M   'P 1'
#
loop_
_entity.id
_entity.type
_entity.pdbx_description
1 polymer ?
#
loop_
_entity_poly.entity_id
_entity_poly.type
_entity_poly.pdbx_seq_one_letter_code
_entity_poly.pdbx_strand_id
1 'polypeptide(L)'
;RFIDALVDLPFALPTAVAGIALTALYAQNGWIGQYLPFKVSFTPLGVFVALTFIGLPFVVRTLQPVLEDVQQELEEAAATLGAGRWTTFRHVILPILMPALTTGFALAFAITKLEQYDYAGATAIAVVMLVAAFVLLLTINGLQAWARKT
;
A
#
# COMPACT_ATOMS: atom_id res chain seq x y z
N ARG A 1 6.34 -13.65 -6.61
CA ARG A 1 7.20 -14.34 -5.61
C ARG A 1 8.12 -13.37 -4.85
N PHE A 2 9.02 -12.63 -5.52
CA PHE A 2 9.92 -11.68 -4.82
C PHE A 2 9.17 -10.46 -4.23
N ILE A 3 8.22 -9.92 -4.99
CA ILE A 3 7.37 -8.81 -4.53
C ILE A 3 6.52 -9.25 -3.32
N ASP A 4 5.93 -10.44 -3.36
CA ASP A 4 5.15 -10.99 -2.25
C ASP A 4 5.99 -11.12 -0.97
N ALA A 5 7.23 -11.60 -1.09
CA ALA A 5 8.16 -11.69 0.04
C ALA A 5 8.57 -10.33 0.62
N LEU A 6 8.70 -9.30 -0.24
CA LEU A 6 8.96 -7.92 0.17
C LEU A 6 7.76 -7.31 0.90
N VAL A 7 6.55 -7.62 0.45
CA VAL A 7 5.32 -7.20 1.11
C VAL A 7 5.14 -7.93 2.43
N ASP A 8 5.49 -9.20 2.54
CA ASP A 8 5.37 -9.95 3.79
C ASP A 8 6.49 -9.65 4.81
N LEU A 9 7.55 -8.96 4.39
CA LEU A 9 8.71 -8.61 5.23
C LEU A 9 8.36 -7.92 6.56
N PRO A 10 7.41 -6.96 6.63
CA PRO A 10 7.01 -6.34 7.89
C PRO A 10 6.39 -7.34 8.88
N PHE A 11 5.72 -8.39 8.40
CA PHE A 11 5.15 -9.45 9.26
C PHE A 11 6.20 -10.44 9.76
N ALA A 12 7.32 -10.57 9.05
CA ALA A 12 8.42 -11.43 9.46
C ALA A 12 9.26 -10.81 10.59
N LEU A 13 9.19 -9.49 10.77
CA LEU A 13 9.93 -8.77 11.81
C LEU A 13 9.06 -8.58 13.06
N PRO A 14 9.61 -8.84 14.27
CA PRO A 14 8.96 -8.38 15.49
C PRO A 14 8.75 -6.85 15.43
N THR A 15 7.61 -6.36 15.90
CA THR A 15 7.23 -4.92 15.84
C THR A 15 8.32 -4.00 16.42
N ALA A 16 8.91 -4.40 17.54
CA ALA A 16 10.03 -3.67 18.16
C ALA A 16 11.29 -3.65 17.29
N VAL A 17 11.60 -4.75 16.60
CA VAL A 17 12.74 -4.86 15.68
C VAL A 17 12.52 -3.98 14.46
N ALA A 18 11.31 -3.98 13.89
CA ALA A 18 10.94 -3.09 12.79
C ALA A 18 11.06 -1.61 13.20
N GLY A 19 10.60 -1.26 14.40
CA GLY A 19 10.72 0.10 14.94
C GLY A 19 12.17 0.56 15.10
N ILE A 20 13.04 -0.27 15.68
CA ILE A 20 14.47 0.04 15.83
C ILE A 20 15.17 0.11 14.47
N ALA A 21 14.87 -0.81 13.56
CA ALA A 21 15.45 -0.82 12.22
C ALA A 21 15.09 0.45 11.43
N LEU A 22 13.81 0.84 11.42
CA LEU A 22 13.36 2.07 10.77
C LEU A 22 13.97 3.32 11.42
N THR A 23 14.03 3.36 12.76
CA THR A 23 14.69 4.43 13.51
C THR A 23 16.17 4.56 13.10
N ALA A 24 16.89 3.44 13.00
CA ALA A 24 18.29 3.43 12.58
C ALA A 24 18.48 3.81 11.10
N LEU A 25 17.57 3.39 10.22
CA LEU A 25 17.60 3.72 8.80
C LEU A 25 17.43 5.23 8.55
N TYR A 26 16.50 5.84 9.29
CA TYR A 26 16.11 7.25 9.20
C TYR A 26 16.80 8.15 10.23
N ALA A 27 17.76 7.61 10.99
CA ALA A 27 18.63 8.39 11.85
C ALA A 27 19.49 9.34 10.99
N GLN A 28 19.92 10.46 11.56
CA GLN A 28 20.68 11.49 10.82
C GLN A 28 22.04 10.98 10.30
N ASN A 29 22.58 9.92 10.91
CA ASN A 29 23.75 9.15 10.49
C ASN A 29 23.40 7.80 9.83
N GLY A 30 22.11 7.53 9.62
CA GLY A 30 21.59 6.31 9.02
C GLY A 30 21.68 6.36 7.50
N TRP A 31 21.56 5.20 6.86
CA TRP A 31 21.70 5.07 5.41
C TRP A 31 20.74 5.97 4.61
N ILE A 32 19.52 6.18 5.10
CA ILE A 32 18.53 7.05 4.46
C ILE A 32 18.55 8.44 5.09
N GLY A 33 18.52 8.52 6.42
CA GLY A 33 18.42 9.80 7.13
C GLY A 33 19.60 10.74 6.91
N GLN A 34 20.77 10.26 6.51
CA GLN A 34 21.92 11.10 6.14
C GLN A 34 21.67 12.00 4.91
N TYR A 35 20.79 11.57 3.99
CA TYR A 35 20.47 12.33 2.78
C TYR A 35 19.32 13.31 2.99
N LEU A 36 18.64 13.24 4.14
CA LEU A 36 17.49 14.08 4.46
C LEU A 36 17.96 15.32 5.24
N PRO A 37 17.56 16.53 4.81
CA PRO A 37 17.94 17.77 5.51
C PRO A 37 17.19 17.98 6.84
N PHE A 38 16.25 17.09 7.19
CA PHE A 38 15.41 17.15 8.39
C PHE A 38 15.40 15.82 9.14
N LYS A 39 15.22 15.89 10.47
CA LYS A 39 15.19 14.71 11.34
C LYS A 39 13.88 13.94 11.15
N VAL A 40 13.98 12.68 10.73
CA VAL A 40 12.81 11.79 10.59
C VAL A 40 12.66 10.88 11.81
N SER A 41 13.76 10.34 12.34
CA SER A 41 13.77 9.50 13.54
C SER A 41 13.17 10.20 14.77
N PHE A 42 12.29 9.51 15.52
CA PHE A 42 11.58 10.02 16.71
C PHE A 42 10.75 11.29 16.46
N THR A 43 10.27 11.51 15.24
CA THR A 43 9.35 12.61 14.91
C THR A 43 8.00 12.05 14.42
N PRO A 44 6.94 12.88 14.36
CA PRO A 44 5.68 12.47 13.75
C PRO A 44 5.84 11.93 12.32
N LEU A 45 6.81 12.45 11.55
CA LEU A 45 7.15 11.94 10.23
C LEU A 45 7.72 10.51 10.29
N GLY A 46 8.57 10.21 11.28
CA GLY A 46 9.11 8.86 11.48
C GLY A 46 8.03 7.86 11.90
N VAL A 47 7.13 8.27 12.78
CA VAL A 47 5.95 7.48 13.17
C VAL A 47 5.07 7.19 11.95
N PHE A 48 4.83 8.21 11.15
CA PHE A 48 4.07 8.13 9.92
C PHE A 48 4.70 7.12 8.92
N VAL A 49 6.02 7.15 8.73
CA VAL A 49 6.75 6.18 7.89
C VAL A 49 6.66 4.77 8.47
N ALA A 50 6.80 4.62 9.78
CA ALA A 50 6.71 3.32 10.45
C ALA A 50 5.32 2.69 10.31
N LEU A 51 4.27 3.48 10.49
CA LEU A 51 2.90 3.01 10.34
C LEU A 51 2.55 2.71 8.88
N THR A 52 3.14 3.43 7.92
CA THR A 52 3.02 3.07 6.50
C THR A 52 3.67 1.72 6.21
N PHE A 53 4.88 1.49 6.74
CA PHE A 53 5.60 0.23 6.60
C PHE A 53 4.82 -0.95 7.19
N ILE A 54 4.16 -0.75 8.33
CA ILE A 54 3.31 -1.76 8.98
C ILE A 54 1.96 -1.93 8.26
N GLY A 55 1.34 -0.84 7.78
CA GLY A 55 -0.02 -0.84 7.22
C GLY A 55 -0.10 -1.29 5.76
N LEU A 56 0.93 -1.02 4.95
CA LEU A 56 0.99 -1.42 3.53
C LEU A 56 0.67 -2.91 3.29
N PRO A 57 1.26 -3.87 4.01
CA PRO A 57 1.03 -5.28 3.72
C PRO A 57 -0.36 -5.78 4.09
N PHE A 58 -1.04 -5.13 5.03
CA PHE A 58 -2.47 -5.40 5.29
C PHE A 58 -3.32 -5.03 4.09
N VAL A 59 -3.08 -3.85 3.51
CA VAL A 59 -3.81 -3.40 2.31
C VAL A 59 -3.58 -4.38 1.16
N VAL A 60 -2.32 -4.76 0.91
CA VAL A 60 -2.00 -5.72 -0.16
C VAL A 60 -2.70 -7.05 0.08
N ARG A 61 -2.63 -7.62 1.29
CA ARG A 61 -3.31 -8.89 1.60
C ARG A 61 -4.84 -8.81 1.50
N THR A 62 -5.44 -7.65 1.71
CA THR A 62 -6.88 -7.47 1.49
C THR A 62 -7.27 -7.35 0.02
N LEU A 63 -6.37 -6.81 -0.82
CA LEU A 63 -6.64 -6.58 -2.24
C LEU A 63 -6.25 -7.75 -3.13
N GLN A 64 -5.18 -8.46 -2.79
CA GLN A 64 -4.65 -9.58 -3.55
C GLN A 64 -5.71 -10.66 -3.85
N PRO A 65 -6.46 -11.21 -2.87
CA PRO A 65 -7.48 -12.21 -3.17
C PRO A 65 -8.61 -11.65 -4.03
N VAL A 66 -8.96 -10.37 -3.88
CA VAL A 66 -10.04 -9.75 -4.66
C VAL A 66 -9.59 -9.50 -6.11
N LEU A 67 -8.32 -9.14 -6.32
CA LEU A 67 -7.73 -9.03 -7.65
C LEU A 67 -7.64 -10.39 -8.35
N GLU A 68 -7.33 -11.46 -7.60
CA GLU A 68 -7.32 -12.83 -8.12
C GLU A 68 -8.73 -13.37 -8.39
N ASP A 69 -9.73 -12.91 -7.63
CA ASP A 69 -11.14 -13.29 -7.76
C ASP A 69 -11.92 -12.46 -8.80
N VAL A 70 -11.37 -11.31 -9.26
CA VAL A 70 -11.93 -10.58 -10.40
C VAL A 70 -11.90 -11.54 -11.59
N GLN A 71 -13.07 -12.10 -11.89
CA GLN A 71 -13.26 -13.13 -12.90
C GLN A 71 -12.61 -12.68 -14.20
N GLN A 72 -11.65 -13.46 -14.66
CA GLN A 72 -10.96 -13.24 -15.94
C GLN A 72 -11.96 -13.04 -17.09
N GLU A 73 -13.14 -13.66 -16.96
CA GLU A 73 -14.32 -13.52 -17.81
C GLU A 73 -14.82 -12.07 -17.95
N LEU A 74 -14.78 -11.25 -16.89
CA LEU A 74 -15.18 -9.84 -16.95
C LEU A 74 -14.14 -8.98 -17.69
N GLU A 75 -12.85 -9.32 -17.56
CA GLU A 75 -11.77 -8.65 -18.29
C GLU A 75 -11.84 -9.01 -19.79
N GLU A 76 -12.08 -10.29 -20.09
CA GLU A 76 -12.25 -10.82 -21.45
C GLU A 76 -13.54 -10.33 -22.14
N ALA A 77 -14.64 -10.21 -21.40
CA ALA A 77 -15.89 -9.64 -21.90
C ALA A 77 -15.72 -8.15 -22.26
N ALA A 78 -15.07 -7.37 -21.40
CA ALA A 78 -14.78 -5.97 -21.68
C ALA A 78 -13.85 -5.81 -22.90
N ALA A 79 -12.85 -6.68 -23.03
CA ALA A 79 -11.97 -6.70 -24.20
C ALA A 79 -12.72 -7.05 -25.50
N THR A 80 -13.66 -8.00 -25.44
CA THR A 80 -14.51 -8.40 -26.59
C THR A 80 -15.44 -7.27 -27.03
N LEU A 81 -15.91 -6.44 -26.08
CA LEU A 81 -16.71 -5.25 -26.34
C LEU A 81 -15.88 -4.05 -26.87
N GLY A 82 -14.58 -4.24 -27.12
CA GLY A 82 -13.68 -3.21 -27.62
C GLY A 82 -13.26 -2.18 -26.56
N ALA A 83 -13.51 -2.45 -25.28
CA ALA A 83 -13.07 -1.57 -24.21
C ALA A 83 -11.54 -1.58 -24.11
N GLY A 84 -10.94 -0.38 -24.15
CA GLY A 84 -9.51 -0.22 -23.89
C GLY A 84 -9.18 -0.53 -22.42
N ARG A 85 -7.91 -0.89 -22.17
CA ARG A 85 -7.42 -1.32 -20.84
C ARG A 85 -7.69 -0.31 -19.72
N TRP A 86 -7.61 0.99 -20.04
CA TRP A 86 -7.96 2.05 -19.11
C TRP A 86 -9.47 2.09 -18.79
N THR A 87 -10.30 1.84 -19.80
CA THR A 87 -11.76 1.77 -19.66
C THR A 87 -12.16 0.55 -18.83
N THR A 88 -11.60 -0.63 -19.12
CA THR A 88 -11.80 -1.87 -18.34
C THR A 88 -11.36 -1.67 -16.89
N PHE A 89 -10.20 -1.07 -16.66
CA PHE A 89 -9.74 -0.78 -15.31
C PHE A 89 -10.71 0.14 -14.56
N ARG A 90 -11.07 1.30 -15.13
CA ARG A 90 -11.85 2.30 -14.41
C ARG A 90 -13.32 1.93 -14.23
N HIS A 91 -13.92 1.20 -15.18
CA HIS A 91 -15.35 0.90 -15.20
C HIS A 91 -15.69 -0.54 -14.81
N VAL A 92 -14.72 -1.45 -14.82
CA VAL A 92 -14.94 -2.86 -14.45
C VAL A 92 -14.15 -3.20 -13.19
N ILE A 93 -12.82 -3.09 -13.23
CA ILE A 93 -11.96 -3.55 -12.13
C ILE A 93 -12.08 -2.65 -10.89
N LEU A 94 -11.94 -1.34 -11.05
CA LEU A 94 -11.97 -0.37 -9.97
C LEU A 94 -13.27 -0.42 -9.14
N PRO A 95 -14.49 -0.40 -9.73
CA PRO A 95 -15.73 -0.49 -8.94
C PRO A 95 -15.89 -1.83 -8.21
N ILE A 96 -15.33 -2.93 -8.74
CA ILE A 96 -15.32 -4.23 -8.06
C ILE A 96 -14.35 -4.22 -6.86
N LEU A 97 -13.19 -3.56 -7.01
CA LEU A 97 -12.21 -3.42 -5.92
C LEU A 97 -12.61 -2.40 -4.87
N MET A 98 -13.47 -1.42 -5.18
CA MET A 98 -13.92 -0.37 -4.24
C MET A 98 -14.39 -0.91 -2.88
N PRO A 99 -15.32 -1.89 -2.79
CA PRO A 99 -15.74 -2.44 -1.50
C PRO A 99 -14.58 -3.06 -0.71
N ALA A 100 -13.68 -3.79 -1.37
CA ALA A 100 -12.50 -4.36 -0.73
C ALA A 100 -11.50 -3.29 -0.25
N LEU A 101 -11.27 -2.26 -1.07
CA LEU A 101 -10.45 -1.09 -0.73
C LEU A 101 -11.00 -0.37 0.50
N THR A 102 -12.32 -0.13 0.55
CA THR A 102 -12.94 0.51 1.72
C THR A 102 -12.81 -0.32 2.98
N THR A 103 -12.88 -1.65 2.86
CA THR A 103 -12.73 -2.58 3.99
C THR A 103 -11.29 -2.63 4.49
N GLY A 104 -10.31 -2.79 3.58
CA GLY A 104 -8.89 -2.76 3.93
C GLY A 104 -8.45 -1.42 4.52
N PHE A 105 -8.98 -0.32 3.98
CA PHE A 105 -8.76 1.02 4.53
C PHE A 105 -9.35 1.16 5.94
N ALA A 106 -10.60 0.74 6.15
CA ALA A 106 -11.25 0.77 7.45
C ALA A 106 -10.48 -0.07 8.49
N LEU A 107 -9.97 -1.24 8.09
CA LEU A 107 -9.18 -2.11 8.97
C LEU A 107 -7.84 -1.48 9.35
N ALA A 108 -7.12 -0.93 8.38
CA ALA A 108 -5.86 -0.21 8.66
C ALA A 108 -6.08 1.04 9.52
N PHE A 109 -7.18 1.77 9.28
CA PHE A 109 -7.57 2.89 10.10
C PHE A 109 -7.92 2.47 11.54
N ALA A 110 -8.60 1.34 11.72
CA ALA A 110 -8.91 0.82 13.04
C ALA A 110 -7.63 0.44 13.82
N ILE A 111 -6.66 -0.21 13.17
CA ILE A 111 -5.38 -0.60 13.78
C ILE A 111 -4.59 0.64 14.20
N THR A 112 -4.46 1.62 13.32
CA THR A 112 -3.74 2.88 13.63
C THR A 112 -4.42 3.68 14.74
N LYS A 113 -5.76 3.66 14.85
CA LYS A 113 -6.51 4.27 15.95
C LYS A 113 -6.33 3.57 17.29
N LEU A 114 -6.11 2.25 17.30
CA LEU A 114 -5.81 1.48 18.52
C LEU A 114 -4.40 1.73 19.02
N GLU A 115 -3.46 2.04 18.12
CA GLU A 115 -2.03 2.17 18.43
C GLU A 115 -1.62 3.60 18.85
N GLN A 116 -2.42 4.63 18.50
CA GLN A 116 -2.10 6.01 18.84
C GLN A 116 -3.33 6.86 19.20
N TYR A 117 -3.43 7.24 20.48
CA TYR A 117 -4.35 8.26 21.00
C TYR A 117 -3.92 9.69 20.58
N ASP A 118 -3.34 9.85 19.38
CA ASP A 118 -2.97 11.13 18.77
C ASP A 118 -3.69 11.27 17.40
N TYR A 119 -4.71 12.13 17.39
CA TYR A 119 -5.61 12.33 16.27
C TYR A 119 -4.96 13.03 15.07
N ALA A 120 -3.88 13.80 15.29
CA ALA A 120 -3.19 14.54 14.23
C ALA A 120 -2.30 13.63 13.37
N GLY A 121 -1.66 12.62 13.99
CA GLY A 121 -0.91 11.59 13.26
C GLY A 121 -1.81 10.68 12.43
N ALA A 122 -2.93 10.23 13.02
CA ALA A 122 -3.85 9.28 12.39
C ALA A 122 -4.47 9.77 11.06
N THR A 123 -4.79 11.07 10.94
CA THR A 123 -5.35 11.62 9.70
C THR A 123 -4.31 11.72 8.58
N ALA A 124 -3.06 12.08 8.91
CA ALA A 124 -1.96 12.08 7.95
C ALA A 124 -1.67 10.66 7.44
N ILE A 125 -1.70 9.66 8.34
CA ILE A 125 -1.51 8.25 7.99
C ILE A 125 -2.62 7.77 7.04
N ALA A 126 -3.88 8.02 7.38
CA ALA A 126 -5.01 7.66 6.53
C ALA A 126 -4.88 8.24 5.11
N VAL A 127 -4.49 9.52 5.00
CA VAL A 127 -4.29 10.17 3.69
C VAL A 127 -3.18 9.48 2.89
N VAL A 128 -2.06 9.15 3.49
CA VAL A 128 -0.98 8.53 2.72
C VAL A 128 -1.24 7.05 2.45
N MET A 129 -1.93 6.32 3.32
CA MET A 129 -2.38 4.98 2.99
C MET A 129 -3.30 4.99 1.76
N LEU A 130 -4.17 6.00 1.65
CA LEU A 130 -4.99 6.23 0.46
C LEU A 130 -4.12 6.51 -0.78
N VAL A 131 -3.15 7.42 -0.66
CA VAL A 131 -2.25 7.78 -1.76
C VAL A 131 -1.37 6.60 -2.18
N ALA A 132 -0.83 5.84 -1.23
CA ALA A 132 -0.02 4.66 -1.47
C ALA A 132 -0.82 3.56 -2.18
N ALA A 133 -2.06 3.31 -1.74
CA ALA A 133 -2.97 2.38 -2.43
C ALA A 133 -3.21 2.83 -3.88
N PHE A 134 -3.38 4.13 -4.11
CA PHE A 134 -3.58 4.70 -5.44
C PHE A 134 -2.34 4.54 -6.34
N VAL A 135 -1.15 4.82 -5.81
CA VAL A 135 0.13 4.63 -6.51
C VAL A 135 0.39 3.17 -6.82
N LEU A 136 0.11 2.27 -5.87
CA LEU A 136 0.30 0.83 -6.05
C LEU A 136 -0.60 0.29 -7.15
N LEU A 137 -1.89 0.68 -7.16
CA LEU A 137 -2.82 0.37 -8.25
C LEU A 137 -2.30 0.85 -9.61
N LEU A 138 -1.79 2.07 -9.67
CA LEU A 138 -1.26 2.67 -10.90
C LEU A 138 0.01 1.95 -11.39
N THR A 139 0.87 1.53 -10.46
CA THR A 139 2.13 0.84 -10.76
C THR A 139 1.89 -0.60 -11.23
N ILE A 140 1.00 -1.34 -10.55
CA ILE A 140 0.58 -2.69 -10.96
C ILE A 140 -0.03 -2.64 -12.36
N ASN A 141 -0.92 -1.67 -12.61
CA ASN A 141 -1.55 -1.49 -13.91
C ASN A 141 -0.53 -1.10 -15.00
N GLY A 142 0.42 -0.22 -14.70
CA GLY A 142 1.50 0.17 -15.62
C GLY A 142 2.43 -0.99 -15.99
N LEU A 143 2.80 -1.81 -15.00
CA LEU A 143 3.63 -2.99 -15.22
C LEU A 143 2.90 -4.07 -16.03
N GLN A 144 1.62 -4.32 -15.74
CA GLN A 144 0.79 -5.23 -16.53
C GLN A 144 0.53 -4.70 -17.96
N ALA A 145 0.47 -3.38 -18.15
CA ALA A 145 0.37 -2.76 -19.46
C ALA A 145 1.62 -3.01 -20.32
N TRP A 146 2.80 -2.95 -19.72
CA TRP A 146 4.08 -3.18 -20.38
C TRP A 146 4.36 -4.67 -20.63
N ALA A 147 4.02 -5.54 -19.66
CA ALA A 147 4.23 -6.98 -19.76
C ALA A 147 3.36 -7.68 -20.82
N ARG A 148 2.19 -7.12 -21.19
CA ARG A 148 1.37 -7.64 -22.32
C ARG A 148 1.76 -7.05 -23.68
N LYS A 149 2.83 -6.25 -23.76
CA LYS A 149 3.38 -5.67 -25.00
C LYS A 149 4.63 -6.41 -25.51
N THR A 150 5.15 -7.36 -24.74
CA THR A 150 6.13 -8.39 -25.12
C THR A 150 5.41 -9.72 -25.22
#